data_AF-A8A927-F1
#
_entry.id   AF-A8A927-F1
#
_cell.length_a   1.000
_cell.length_b   1.000
_cell.length_c   1.000
_cell.angle_alpha   90.00
_cell.angle_beta   90.00
_cell.angle_gamma   90.00
#
_symmetry.space_group_name_H-M   'P 1'
#
loop_
_entity.id
_entity.type
_entity.pdbx_description
1 polymer ?
#
loop_
_entity_poly.entity_id
_entity_poly.type
_entity_poly.pdbx_seq_one_letter_code
_entity_poly.pdbx_strand_id
1 'polypeptide(L)'
;MTVTAIEAELKTALRTGKVVLGAKQTIKLLKTGKAKAAIVSAGAPPIVRRDVLYYAKLSNIPVYVYPGTSKELGTLCAKPFVVSALAVVDEGDSKIVDAIKAESRVE
;
A
#
# COMPACT_ATOMS: atom_id res chain seq x y z
N MET A 1 -1.89 16.57 14.55
CA MET A 1 -2.36 15.54 13.60
C MET A 1 -1.55 15.67 12.33
N THR A 2 -0.38 15.02 12.28
CA THR A 2 0.51 15.07 11.12
C THR A 2 -0.06 14.17 10.04
N VAL A 3 -0.70 14.76 9.04
CA VAL A 3 -1.00 14.07 7.78
C VAL A 3 0.34 13.62 7.21
N THR A 4 0.60 12.32 7.21
CA THR A 4 1.85 11.78 6.67
C THR A 4 1.87 12.03 5.17
N ALA A 5 3.02 12.38 4.59
CA ALA A 5 3.14 12.68 3.16
C ALA A 5 2.56 11.55 2.28
N ILE A 6 2.71 10.30 2.74
CA ILE A 6 2.17 9.10 2.11
C ILE A 6 0.62 9.12 2.04
N GLU A 7 -0.08 9.64 3.05
CA GLU A 7 -1.55 9.72 3.04
C GLU A 7 -2.08 10.70 2.00
N ALA A 8 -1.41 11.83 1.82
CA ALA A 8 -1.75 12.81 0.80
C ALA A 8 -1.52 12.24 -0.60
N GLU A 9 -0.34 11.66 -0.83
CA GLU A 9 0.01 11.03 -2.11
C GLU A 9 -0.89 9.83 -2.42
N LEU A 10 -1.32 9.08 -1.41
CA LEU A 10 -2.23 7.95 -1.59
C LEU A 10 -3.60 8.42 -2.08
N LYS A 11 -4.13 9.51 -1.52
CA LYS A 11 -5.40 10.11 -1.95
C LYS A 11 -5.32 10.59 -3.40
N THR A 12 -4.19 11.17 -3.80
CA THR A 12 -3.95 11.56 -5.19
C THR A 12 -3.89 10.31 -6.08
N ALA A 13 -3.19 9.26 -5.66
CA ALA A 13 -3.01 8.04 -6.46
C ALA A 13 -4.34 7.29 -6.66
N LEU A 14 -5.24 7.37 -5.69
CA LEU A 14 -6.59 6.84 -5.78
C LEU A 14 -7.49 7.64 -6.75
N ARG A 15 -7.19 8.93 -6.95
CA ARG A 15 -7.94 9.81 -7.85
C ARG A 15 -7.43 9.79 -9.29
N THR A 16 -6.12 9.85 -9.48
CA THR A 16 -5.48 10.00 -10.81
C THR A 16 -4.84 8.71 -11.31
N GLY A 17 -4.48 7.80 -10.41
CA GLY A 17 -3.80 6.56 -10.73
C GLY A 17 -4.69 5.32 -10.66
N LYS A 18 -4.05 4.15 -10.53
CA LYS A 18 -4.70 2.85 -10.45
C LYS A 18 -4.21 2.09 -9.23
N VAL A 19 -5.04 2.07 -8.19
CA VAL A 19 -4.78 1.38 -6.94
C VAL A 19 -5.74 0.20 -6.79
N VAL A 20 -5.21 -0.95 -6.38
CA VAL A 20 -5.97 -2.17 -6.14
C VAL A 20 -6.01 -2.45 -4.65
N LEU A 21 -7.23 -2.56 -4.11
CA LEU A 21 -7.47 -2.72 -2.68
C LEU A 21 -7.76 -4.19 -2.36
N GLY A 22 -7.19 -4.70 -1.28
CA GLY A 22 -7.48 -6.01 -0.73
C GLY A 22 -6.31 -7.00 -0.83
N ALA A 23 -6.07 -7.70 0.28
CA ALA A 23 -4.94 -8.61 0.46
C ALA A 23 -4.75 -9.64 -0.68
N LYS A 24 -5.81 -10.34 -1.09
CA LYS A 24 -5.73 -11.38 -2.12
C LYS A 24 -5.29 -10.81 -3.48
N GLN A 25 -5.83 -9.66 -3.86
CA GLN A 25 -5.49 -9.01 -5.12
C GLN A 25 -4.08 -8.40 -5.06
N THR A 26 -3.72 -7.77 -3.95
CA THR A 26 -2.37 -7.27 -3.70
C THR A 26 -1.33 -8.39 -3.84
N ILE A 27 -1.52 -9.53 -3.16
CA ILE A 27 -0.62 -10.68 -3.28
C ILE A 27 -0.50 -11.18 -4.72
N LYS A 28 -1.61 -11.21 -5.48
CA LYS A 28 -1.59 -11.61 -6.89
C LYS A 28 -0.78 -10.63 -7.77
N LEU A 29 -0.88 -9.33 -7.50
CA LEU A 29 -0.14 -8.31 -8.24
C LEU A 29 1.35 -8.32 -7.90
N LEU A 30 1.68 -8.55 -6.62
CA LEU A 30 3.05 -8.74 -6.16
C LEU A 30 3.68 -9.95 -6.85
N LYS A 31 3.00 -11.11 -6.82
CA LYS A 31 3.46 -12.34 -7.51
C LYS A 31 3.73 -12.18 -9.00
N THR A 32 2.98 -11.29 -9.66
CA THR A 32 3.09 -11.06 -11.10
C THR A 32 4.01 -9.88 -11.46
N GLY A 33 4.58 -9.20 -10.47
CA GLY A 33 5.44 -8.03 -10.69
C GLY A 33 4.73 -6.82 -11.29
N LYS A 34 3.39 -6.79 -11.27
CA LYS A 34 2.59 -5.71 -11.87
C LYS A 34 2.34 -4.53 -10.92
N ALA A 35 2.69 -4.68 -9.66
CA ALA A 35 2.59 -3.60 -8.68
C ALA A 35 3.91 -2.81 -8.63
N LYS A 36 3.80 -1.48 -8.60
CA LYS A 36 4.94 -0.57 -8.42
C LYS A 36 5.28 -0.35 -6.95
N ALA A 37 4.28 -0.39 -6.07
CA ALA A 37 4.43 -0.33 -4.62
C ALA A 37 3.26 -1.05 -3.92
N ALA A 38 3.43 -1.39 -2.65
CA ALA A 38 2.35 -1.91 -1.82
C ALA A 38 2.31 -1.24 -0.45
N ILE A 39 1.12 -1.21 0.16
CA ILE A 39 0.92 -0.72 1.52
C ILE A 39 0.15 -1.77 2.30
N VAL A 40 0.58 -2.04 3.52
CA VAL A 40 -0.09 -2.96 4.46
C VAL A 40 -0.37 -2.25 5.76
N SER A 41 -1.54 -2.45 6.36
CA SER A 41 -1.84 -1.89 7.68
C SER A 41 -1.13 -2.68 8.78
N ALA A 42 -0.72 -2.00 9.85
CA ALA A 42 -0.22 -2.64 11.06
C ALA A 42 -1.29 -3.51 11.73
N GLY A 43 -2.56 -3.12 11.61
CA GLY A 43 -3.72 -3.88 12.07
C GLY A 43 -4.20 -5.00 11.13
N ALA A 44 -3.43 -5.38 10.11
CA ALA A 44 -3.74 -6.53 9.25
C ALA A 44 -3.44 -7.85 9.98
N PRO A 45 -4.14 -8.96 9.64
CA PRO A 45 -3.78 -10.28 10.14
C PRO A 45 -2.30 -10.61 9.85
N PRO A 46 -1.56 -11.20 10.80
CA PRO A 46 -0.13 -11.43 10.67
C PRO A 46 0.22 -12.31 9.46
N ILE A 47 -0.67 -13.26 9.11
CA ILE A 47 -0.52 -14.10 7.92
C ILE A 47 -0.51 -13.28 6.63
N VAL A 48 -1.43 -12.32 6.51
CA VAL A 48 -1.54 -11.43 5.33
C VAL A 48 -0.33 -10.52 5.24
N ARG A 49 0.08 -9.94 6.38
CA ARG A 49 1.25 -9.07 6.44
C ARG A 49 2.51 -9.80 5.99
N ARG A 50 2.70 -11.03 6.48
CA ARG A 50 3.84 -11.88 6.12
C ARG A 50 3.83 -12.22 4.64
N ASP A 51 2.69 -12.62 4.07
CA ASP A 51 2.60 -12.94 2.64
C ASP A 51 2.92 -11.71 1.77
N VAL A 52 2.33 -10.56 2.07
CA VAL A 52 2.57 -9.31 1.33
C VAL A 52 4.05 -8.94 1.36
N LEU A 53 4.68 -8.93 2.54
CA LEU A 53 6.11 -8.63 2.69
C LEU A 53 6.99 -9.64 1.95
N TYR A 54 6.66 -10.93 2.04
CA TYR A 54 7.42 -11.99 1.39
C TYR A 54 7.40 -11.87 -0.13
N TYR A 55 6.22 -11.75 -0.73
CA TYR A 55 6.10 -11.63 -2.19
C TYR A 55 6.63 -10.30 -2.71
N ALA A 56 6.46 -9.21 -1.96
CA ALA A 56 7.04 -7.93 -2.35
C ALA A 56 8.57 -7.96 -2.34
N LYS A 57 9.19 -8.60 -1.33
CA LYS A 57 10.65 -8.78 -1.27
C LYS A 57 11.18 -9.60 -2.46
N LEU A 58 10.48 -10.69 -2.80
CA LEU A 58 10.80 -11.53 -3.97
C LEU A 58 10.76 -10.74 -5.29
N SER A 59 9.80 -9.85 -5.44
CA SER A 59 9.62 -9.03 -6.64
C SER A 59 10.34 -7.69 -6.59
N ASN A 60 11.12 -7.42 -5.54
CA ASN A 60 11.80 -6.14 -5.30
C ASN A 60 10.85 -4.91 -5.31
N ILE A 61 9.62 -5.12 -4.84
CA ILE A 61 8.58 -4.08 -4.78
C ILE A 61 8.65 -3.43 -3.39
N PRO A 62 8.72 -2.09 -3.30
CA PRO A 62 8.77 -1.40 -2.02
C PRO A 62 7.42 -1.51 -1.29
N VAL A 63 7.49 -1.72 0.02
CA VAL A 63 6.31 -1.88 0.89
C VAL A 63 6.37 -0.88 2.02
N TYR A 64 5.27 -0.19 2.25
CA TYR A 64 5.09 0.64 3.44
C TYR A 64 4.14 -0.04 4.44
N VAL A 65 4.55 -0.10 5.69
CA VAL A 65 3.70 -0.55 6.80
C VAL A 65 3.01 0.66 7.39
N TYR A 66 1.73 0.84 7.07
CA TYR A 66 0.93 1.91 7.63
C TYR A 66 0.72 1.68 9.13
N PRO A 67 1.11 2.60 10.02
CA PRO A 67 1.05 2.40 11.47
C PRO A 67 -0.38 2.37 12.02
N GLY A 68 -1.36 2.88 11.28
CA GLY A 68 -2.76 2.88 11.70
C GLY A 68 -3.51 1.57 11.41
N THR A 69 -4.79 1.56 11.78
CA THR A 69 -5.67 0.40 11.65
C THR A 69 -6.15 0.18 10.20
N SER A 70 -6.56 -1.05 9.89
CA SER A 70 -7.17 -1.41 8.59
C SER A 70 -8.44 -0.61 8.27
N LYS A 71 -9.10 -0.06 9.29
CA LYS A 71 -10.28 0.80 9.13
C LYS A 71 -9.87 2.22 8.72
N GLU A 72 -8.86 2.79 9.35
CA GLU A 72 -8.30 4.10 8.97
C GLU A 72 -7.75 4.08 7.55
N LEU A 73 -7.05 3.01 7.18
CA LEU A 73 -6.56 2.82 5.81
C LEU A 73 -7.72 2.74 4.79
N GLY A 74 -8.82 2.06 5.15
CA GLY A 74 -10.04 2.03 4.33
C GLY A 74 -10.68 3.42 4.17
N THR A 75 -10.77 4.18 5.24
CA THR A 75 -11.27 5.56 5.24
C THR A 75 -10.39 6.48 4.39
N LEU A 76 -9.07 6.38 4.49
CA LEU A 76 -8.12 7.08 3.63
C LEU A 76 -8.32 6.74 2.16
N CYS A 77 -8.64 5.48 1.88
CA CYS A 77 -8.96 5.01 0.54
C CYS A 77 -10.36 5.42 0.04
N ALA A 78 -11.10 6.20 0.82
CA ALA A 78 -12.49 6.58 0.58
C ALA A 78 -13.40 5.35 0.32
N LYS A 79 -13.14 4.24 1.02
CA LYS A 79 -13.96 3.03 0.94
C LYS A 79 -14.75 2.81 2.23
N PRO A 80 -16.03 2.36 2.14
CA PRO A 80 -16.85 2.07 3.31
C PRO A 80 -16.48 0.75 4.01
N PHE A 81 -15.37 0.10 3.62
CA PHE A 81 -14.94 -1.20 4.14
C PHE A 81 -13.47 -1.14 4.58
N VAL A 82 -13.09 -2.08 5.45
CA VAL A 82 -11.72 -2.20 5.96
C VAL A 82 -10.76 -2.68 4.87
N VAL A 83 -9.57 -2.09 4.81
CA VAL A 83 -8.53 -2.45 3.85
C VAL A 83 -7.28 -2.87 4.62
N SER A 84 -6.94 -4.16 4.57
CA SER A 84 -5.74 -4.69 5.23
C SER A 84 -4.46 -4.46 4.43
N ALA A 85 -4.57 -4.43 3.10
CA ALA A 85 -3.45 -4.17 2.20
C ALA A 85 -3.97 -3.61 0.88
N LEU A 86 -3.12 -2.87 0.18
CA LEU A 86 -3.35 -2.36 -1.16
C LEU A 86 -2.08 -2.42 -2.00
N ALA A 87 -2.25 -2.43 -3.32
CA ALA A 87 -1.17 -2.36 -4.29
C ALA A 87 -1.38 -1.15 -5.20
N VAL A 88 -0.32 -0.38 -5.43
CA VAL A 88 -0.29 0.67 -6.43
C VAL A 88 0.18 0.04 -7.74
N VAL A 89 -0.71 -0.05 -8.72
CA VAL A 89 -0.37 -0.52 -10.08
C VAL A 89 0.10 0.66 -10.91
N ASP A 90 -0.59 1.80 -10.77
CA ASP A 90 -0.20 3.05 -11.37
C ASP A 90 -0.34 4.20 -10.37
N GLU A 91 0.69 5.05 -10.30
CA GLU A 91 0.78 6.15 -9.34
C GLU A 91 0.10 7.45 -9.83
N GLY A 92 -0.27 7.51 -11.11
CA GLY A 92 -0.80 8.72 -11.75
C GLY A 92 0.15 9.91 -11.55
N ASP A 93 -0.40 11.05 -11.17
CA ASP A 93 0.34 12.26 -10.81
C ASP A 93 0.95 12.24 -9.39
N SER A 94 0.85 11.11 -8.68
CA SER A 94 1.31 11.00 -7.30
C SER A 94 2.72 10.43 -7.25
N LYS A 95 3.50 10.89 -6.28
CA LYS A 95 4.83 10.39 -5.94
C LYS A 95 4.76 9.36 -4.81
N ILE A 96 3.66 8.63 -4.70
CA ILE A 96 3.43 7.61 -3.65
C ILE A 96 4.51 6.53 -3.66
N VAL A 97 4.97 6.11 -4.85
CA VAL A 97 6.02 5.08 -4.98
C VAL A 97 7.35 5.59 -4.44
N ASP A 98 7.68 6.86 -4.71
CA ASP A 98 8.91 7.49 -4.24
C ASP A 98 8.88 7.72 -2.73
N ALA A 99 7.74 8.19 -2.20
CA ALA A 99 7.52 8.36 -0.77
C ALA A 99 7.64 7.02 0.00
N ILE A 100 7.06 5.94 -0.56
CA ILE A 100 7.19 4.60 0.03
C ILE A 100 8.66 4.14 0.00
N LYS A 101 9.38 4.32 -1.12
CA LYS A 101 10.80 3.95 -1.22
C LYS A 101 11.67 4.72 -0.23
N ALA A 102 11.38 5.99 0.00
CA ALA A 102 12.10 6.82 0.96
C ALA A 102 11.97 6.25 2.38
N GLU A 103 10.76 5.87 2.79
CA GLU A 103 10.50 5.29 4.11
C GLU A 103 11.04 3.85 4.23
N SER A 104 10.87 3.02 3.19
CA SER A 104 11.39 1.64 3.16
C SER A 104 12.92 1.57 3.21
N ARG A 105 13.65 2.67 2.95
CA ARG A 105 15.12 2.71 3.02
C ARG A 105 15.65 3.09 4.41
N VAL A 106 14.77 3.44 5.34
CA VAL A 106 15.14 3.84 6.71
C VAL A 106 15.12 2.64 7.69
N GLU A 107 14.69 1.46 7.25
CA GLU A 107 14.79 0.18 8.01
C GLU A 107 15.84 -0.79 7.45
#